data_AF-A0A7C3MNB1-F1
#
_entry.id   AF-A0A7C3MNB1-F1
#
_cell.length_a   1.000
_cell.length_b   1.000
_cell.length_c   1.000
_cell.angle_alpha   90.00
_cell.angle_beta   90.00
_cell.angle_gamma   90.00
#
_symmetry.space_group_name_H-M   'P 1'
#
loop_
_entity.id
_entity.type
_entity.pdbx_description
1 polymer ?
#
loop_
_entity_poly.entity_id
_entity_poly.type
_entity_poly.pdbx_seq_one_letter_code
_entity_poly.pdbx_strand_id
1 'polypeptide(L)'
;MNPNGKQVVVVIGDTSRWQSNGSNTVLAHGRTRDGSRLPPGARCGVGGAIAQKFAREGFFVVGPGGREIQRTTRPLTFRTKSKVSSE
;
A
#
# COMPACT_ATOMS: atom_id res chain seq x y z
N MET A 1 -6.97 7.14 17.33
CA MET A 1 -8.33 7.10 17.92
C MET A 1 -9.33 7.42 16.82
N ASN A 2 -10.56 6.89 16.83
CA ASN A 2 -11.58 7.15 15.80
C ASN A 2 -12.49 8.31 16.28
N PRO A 3 -12.18 9.57 15.94
CA PRO A 3 -12.81 10.73 16.58
C PRO A 3 -14.27 10.93 16.17
N ASN A 4 -14.71 10.32 15.06
CA ASN A 4 -16.01 10.56 14.45
C ASN A 4 -16.97 9.37 14.60
N GLY A 5 -16.63 8.36 15.41
CA GLY A 5 -17.45 7.17 15.59
C GLY A 5 -17.71 6.37 14.29
N LYS A 6 -16.82 6.48 13.29
CA LYS A 6 -16.98 5.81 11.99
C LYS A 6 -16.87 4.29 12.13
N GLN A 7 -17.46 3.55 11.20
CA GLN A 7 -17.22 2.11 11.11
C GLN A 7 -15.73 1.83 10.88
N VAL A 8 -15.19 0.87 11.62
CA VAL A 8 -13.76 0.54 11.62
C VAL A 8 -13.49 -0.67 10.74
N VAL A 9 -12.49 -0.57 9.88
CA VAL A 9 -11.99 -1.69 9.07
C VAL A 9 -10.52 -1.91 9.39
N VAL A 10 -10.16 -3.14 9.75
CA VAL A 10 -8.77 -3.54 9.96
C VAL A 10 -8.33 -4.35 8.75
N VAL A 11 -7.29 -3.89 8.05
CA VAL A 11 -6.75 -4.60 6.88
C VAL A 11 -5.35 -5.09 7.19
N ILE A 12 -5.19 -6.40 7.29
CA ILE A 12 -3.90 -7.05 7.49
C ILE A 12 -3.22 -7.22 6.12
N GLY A 13 -1.95 -6.85 6.03
CA GLY A 13 -1.20 -6.92 4.76
C GLY A 13 -1.50 -5.78 3.79
N ASP A 14 -2.07 -4.67 4.26
CA ASP A 14 -2.23 -3.41 3.51
C ASP A 14 -0.92 -2.86 2.91
N THR A 15 0.21 -3.18 3.55
CA THR A 15 1.56 -2.77 3.15
C THR A 15 2.20 -3.66 2.10
N SER A 16 1.59 -4.81 1.78
CA SER A 16 2.06 -5.64 0.67
C SER A 16 2.01 -4.84 -0.63
N ARG A 17 3.12 -4.82 -1.38
CA ARG A 17 3.22 -4.12 -2.67
C ARG A 17 3.72 -5.06 -3.75
N TRP A 18 3.20 -4.86 -4.95
CA TRP A 18 3.84 -5.38 -6.13
C TRP A 18 5.07 -4.51 -6.44
N GLN A 19 6.24 -5.13 -6.47
CA GLN A 19 7.52 -4.45 -6.71
C GLN A 19 7.93 -4.65 -8.16
N SER A 20 7.99 -3.58 -8.94
CA SER A 20 8.25 -3.69 -10.38
C SER A 20 9.66 -4.21 -10.71
N ASN A 21 10.58 -4.14 -9.74
CA ASN A 21 11.92 -4.70 -9.79
C ASN A 21 12.16 -5.84 -8.77
N GLY A 22 11.12 -6.35 -8.12
CA GLY A 22 11.24 -7.40 -7.09
C GLY A 22 11.31 -8.82 -7.65
N SER A 23 11.72 -9.79 -6.82
CA SER A 23 11.92 -11.20 -7.19
C SER A 23 10.69 -11.83 -7.85
N ASN A 24 9.49 -11.54 -7.36
CA ASN A 24 8.25 -12.09 -7.94
C ASN A 24 7.98 -11.58 -9.36
N THR A 25 8.37 -10.33 -9.66
CA THR A 25 8.21 -9.76 -11.01
C THR A 25 9.21 -10.36 -11.98
N VAL A 26 10.45 -10.58 -11.54
CA VAL A 26 11.47 -11.29 -12.33
C VAL A 26 11.06 -12.74 -12.55
N LEU A 27 10.56 -13.43 -11.53
CA LEU A 27 10.07 -14.81 -11.63
C LEU A 27 8.92 -14.92 -12.64
N ALA A 28 7.93 -14.03 -12.56
CA ALA A 28 6.74 -14.08 -13.41
C ALA A 28 6.97 -13.61 -14.85
N HIS A 29 7.96 -12.73 -15.09
CA HIS A 29 8.13 -12.06 -16.38
C HIS A 29 9.53 -12.18 -17.00
N GLY A 30 10.46 -12.86 -16.35
CA GLY A 30 11.86 -13.01 -16.78
C GLY A 30 12.69 -11.72 -16.73
N ARG A 31 12.11 -10.60 -16.32
CA ARG A 31 12.74 -9.27 -16.26
C ARG A 31 11.99 -8.33 -15.33
N THR A 32 12.65 -7.25 -14.94
CA THR A 32 11.99 -6.13 -14.26
C THR A 32 11.00 -5.42 -15.19
N ARG A 33 10.03 -4.70 -14.62
CA ARG A 33 9.04 -3.91 -15.35
C ARG A 33 9.07 -2.47 -14.87
N ASP A 34 8.73 -1.54 -15.77
CA ASP A 34 8.41 -0.18 -15.39
C ASP A 34 6.98 -0.12 -14.84
N GLY A 35 6.85 0.25 -13.57
CA GLY A 35 5.56 0.42 -12.90
C GLY A 35 5.01 1.84 -12.99
N SER A 36 5.76 2.79 -13.57
CA SER A 36 5.49 4.22 -13.49
C SER A 36 4.18 4.67 -14.15
N ARG A 37 3.66 3.87 -15.08
CA ARG A 37 2.36 4.11 -15.75
C ARG A 37 1.17 3.43 -15.08
N LEU A 38 1.40 2.54 -14.11
CA LEU A 38 0.31 1.85 -13.44
C LEU A 38 -0.35 2.73 -12.39
N PRO A 39 -1.67 2.68 -12.23
CA PRO A 39 -2.35 3.44 -11.19
C PRO A 39 -1.84 3.01 -9.80
N PRO A 40 -1.81 3.90 -8.80
CA PRO A 40 -1.26 3.59 -7.47
C PRO A 40 -1.88 2.35 -6.81
N GLY A 41 -3.19 2.12 -7.04
CA GLY A 41 -3.91 0.95 -6.56
C GLY A 41 -3.45 -0.38 -7.17
N ALA A 42 -2.90 -0.37 -8.39
CA ALA A 42 -2.32 -1.55 -9.04
C ALA A 42 -0.86 -1.80 -8.63
N ARG A 43 -0.21 -0.84 -7.94
CA ARG A 43 1.15 -0.99 -7.39
C ARG A 43 1.14 -1.54 -5.96
N CYS A 44 0.01 -1.48 -5.26
CA CYS A 44 -0.16 -2.18 -3.99
C CYS A 44 -0.72 -3.59 -4.22
N GLY A 45 -0.39 -4.50 -3.32
CA GLY A 45 -1.05 -5.81 -3.25
C GLY A 45 -2.52 -5.67 -2.87
N VAL A 46 -3.22 -6.80 -2.85
CA VAL A 46 -4.68 -6.86 -2.61
C VAL A 46 -5.07 -6.11 -1.33
N GLY A 47 -4.31 -6.27 -0.25
CA GLY A 47 -4.58 -5.57 1.01
C GLY A 47 -4.58 -4.05 0.87
N GLY A 48 -3.59 -3.48 0.17
CA GLY A 48 -3.49 -2.03 -0.01
C GLY A 48 -4.63 -1.48 -0.88
N ALA A 49 -5.08 -2.25 -1.88
CA ALA A 49 -6.21 -1.86 -2.73
C ALA A 49 -7.54 -1.87 -1.95
N ILE A 50 -7.77 -2.90 -1.14
CA ILE A 50 -8.95 -3.02 -0.27
C ILE A 50 -8.98 -1.88 0.76
N ALA A 51 -7.84 -1.61 1.42
CA ALA A 51 -7.71 -0.51 2.37
C ALA A 51 -8.08 0.85 1.75
N GLN A 52 -7.59 1.13 0.54
CA GLN A 52 -7.92 2.37 -0.16
C GLN A 52 -9.40 2.45 -0.56
N LYS A 53 -10.05 1.33 -0.90
CA LYS A 53 -11.48 1.31 -1.21
C LYS A 53 -12.31 1.71 0.01
N PHE A 54 -12.08 1.06 1.16
CA PHE A 54 -12.81 1.38 2.40
C PHE A 54 -12.53 2.81 2.88
N ALA A 55 -11.29 3.29 2.74
CA ALA A 55 -10.98 4.70 3.03
C ALA A 55 -11.82 5.64 2.14
N ARG A 56 -11.92 5.39 0.83
CA ARG A 56 -12.77 6.17 -0.08
C ARG A 56 -14.25 6.10 0.28
N GLU A 57 -14.75 4.98 0.76
CA GLU A 57 -16.14 4.81 1.21
C GLU A 57 -16.43 5.47 2.57
N GLY A 58 -15.41 5.90 3.30
CA GLY A 58 -15.55 6.73 4.51
C GLY A 58 -15.37 5.98 5.82
N PHE A 59 -14.89 4.74 5.76
CA PHE A 59 -14.53 3.95 6.92
C PHE A 59 -13.24 4.47 7.56
N PHE A 60 -13.09 4.20 8.86
CA PHE A 60 -11.84 4.38 9.59
C PHE A 60 -10.97 3.14 9.39
N VAL A 61 -9.98 3.21 8.51
CA VAL A 61 -9.16 2.05 8.11
C VAL A 61 -7.86 2.04 8.90
N VAL A 62 -7.55 0.90 9.54
CA VAL A 62 -6.33 0.74 10.37
C VAL A 62 -5.43 -0.35 9.79
N GLY A 63 -4.14 -0.01 9.67
CA GLY A 63 -3.08 -0.95 9.24
C GLY A 63 -2.29 -1.59 10.40
N PRO A 64 -1.46 -2.61 10.11
CA PRO A 64 -0.54 -3.25 11.03
C PRO A 64 0.53 -2.23 11.46
N GLY A 65 0.47 -1.85 12.73
CA GLY A 65 1.20 -0.69 13.28
C GLY A 65 0.28 0.41 13.80
N GLY A 66 -1.05 0.22 13.78
CA GLY A 66 -2.02 1.11 14.40
C GLY A 66 -2.18 2.46 13.69
N ARG A 67 -1.64 2.59 12.48
CA ARG A 67 -1.76 3.81 11.67
C ARG A 67 -3.08 3.82 10.92
N GLU A 68 -3.75 4.98 10.95
CA GLU A 68 -4.92 5.24 10.12
C GLU A 68 -4.49 5.41 8.65
N ILE A 69 -5.17 4.72 7.75
CA ILE A 69 -5.02 4.88 6.32
C ILE A 69 -5.96 5.98 5.87
N GLN A 70 -5.40 7.16 5.61
CA GLN A 70 -6.19 8.32 5.21
C GLN A 70 -6.71 8.18 3.77
N ARG A 71 -7.87 8.81 3.50
CA ARG A 71 -8.32 9.13 2.14
C ARG A 71 -7.26 9.96 1.45
N THR A 72 -6.41 9.33 0.65
CA THR A 72 -5.44 10.07 -0.14
C THR A 72 -5.92 10.21 -1.57
N THR A 73 -6.09 11.44 -2.02
CA THR A 73 -6.24 11.80 -3.44
C THR A 73 -4.86 11.86 -4.12
N ARG A 74 -3.77 11.79 -3.35
CA ARG A 74 -2.39 11.69 -3.83
C ARG A 74 -1.90 10.25 -3.72
N PRO A 75 -1.06 9.74 -4.63
CA PRO A 75 -0.40 8.46 -4.41
C PRO A 75 0.30 8.48 -3.04
N LEU A 76 0.12 7.44 -2.23
CA LEU A 76 0.84 7.29 -0.96
C LEU A 76 2.35 7.25 -1.29
N THR A 77 3.03 8.39 -1.16
CA THR A 77 4.48 8.49 -1.30
C THR A 77 5.09 7.89 -0.05
N PHE A 78 5.28 6.57 -0.03
CA PHE A 78 6.07 5.93 0.99
C PHE A 78 7.54 6.05 0.63
N ARG A 79 8.29 6.83 1.42
CA ARG A 79 9.75 6.77 1.42
C ARG A 79 10.16 5.32 1.69
N THR A 80 10.77 4.68 0.71
CA THR A 80 11.60 3.50 0.93
C THR A 80 12.66 3.90 1.95
N LYS A 81 12.67 3.28 3.13
CA LYS A 81 13.88 3.27 3.94
C LYS A 81 14.89 2.43 3.17
N SER A 82 15.75 3.07 2.39
CA SER A 82 17.00 2.47 1.96
C SER A 82 17.78 2.13 3.22
N LYS A 83 17.81 0.85 3.57
CA LYS A 83 18.77 0.32 4.54
C LYS A 83 20.12 0.37 3.83
N VAL A 84 20.84 1.48 3.99
CA VAL A 84 22.26 1.54 3.63
C VAL A 84 22.96 0.63 4.63
N SER A 85 23.29 -0.58 4.19
CA SER A 85 24.25 -1.45 4.86
C SER A 85 25.61 -0.93 4.47
N SER A 86 26.27 -0.19 5.36
CA SER A 86 27.70 0.07 5.29
C SER A 86 28.42 -1.17 5.80
N GLU A 87 29.18 -1.83 4.92
CA GLU A 87 30.36 -2.62 5.29
C GLU A 87 31.48 -1.71 5.80
#